data_AF-Q2HQ08-F1
#
_entry.id   AF-Q2HQ08-F1
#
_cell.length_a   1.000
_cell.length_b   1.000
_cell.length_c   1.000
_cell.angle_alpha   90.00
_cell.angle_beta   90.00
_cell.angle_gamma   90.00
#
_symmetry.space_group_name_H-M   'P 1'
#
loop_
_entity.id
_entity.type
_entity.pdbx_description
1 polymer ?
#
loop_
_entity_poly.entity_id
_entity_poly.type
_entity_poly.pdbx_seq_one_letter_code
_entity_poly.pdbx_strand_id
1 'polypeptide(L)'
;KEGDRVHDVLKKAGGTEKKADQKQINLAAVLQDGMVVYIPFEGEEAADSFSKAGSRADGASVDIVNINTASSEELQAIPGIGPSKAEAVIEYREENGPFHTVEDITNVS
;
A
#
# COMPACT_ATOMS: atom_id res chain seq x y z
N LYS A 1 10.11 -5.91 -25.08
CA LYS A 1 9.05 -4.94 -25.46
C LYS A 1 8.50 -4.42 -24.16
N GLU A 2 8.66 -3.13 -23.85
CA GLU A 2 7.90 -2.50 -22.77
C GLU A 2 6.42 -2.79 -23.02
N GLY A 3 5.68 -3.19 -21.99
CA GLY A 3 4.25 -3.46 -22.10
C GLY A 3 3.48 -2.21 -22.52
N ASP A 4 2.33 -2.41 -23.17
CA ASP A 4 1.43 -1.30 -23.54
C ASP A 4 1.05 -0.51 -22.29
N ARG A 5 1.03 0.82 -22.40
CA ARG A 5 0.62 1.71 -21.32
C ARG A 5 -0.85 2.10 -21.45
N VAL A 6 -1.43 2.66 -20.40
CA VAL A 6 -2.82 3.15 -20.38
C VAL A 6 -3.12 4.06 -21.58
N HIS A 7 -2.22 4.97 -21.90
CA HIS A 7 -2.33 5.83 -23.08
C HIS A 7 -2.39 5.08 -24.42
N ASP A 8 -1.70 3.95 -24.54
CA ASP A 8 -1.69 3.16 -25.78
C ASP A 8 -3.02 2.44 -25.98
N VAL A 9 -3.64 1.96 -24.90
CA VAL A 9 -5.00 1.40 -24.93
C VAL A 9 -6.02 2.46 -25.31
N LEU A 10 -5.90 3.68 -24.77
CA LEU A 10 -6.82 4.76 -25.12
C LEU A 10 -6.74 5.12 -26.60
N LYS A 11 -5.53 5.19 -27.16
CA LYS A 11 -5.35 5.37 -28.60
C LYS A 11 -5.96 4.24 -29.41
N LYS A 12 -5.77 2.98 -28.98
CA LYS A 12 -6.37 1.79 -29.62
C LYS A 12 -7.89 1.79 -29.52
N ALA A 13 -8.45 2.33 -28.43
CA ALA A 13 -9.89 2.46 -28.20
C ALA A 13 -10.55 3.62 -28.97
N GLY A 14 -9.77 4.46 -29.66
CA GLY A 14 -10.28 5.61 -30.42
C GLY A 14 -10.23 6.94 -29.66
N GLY A 15 -9.55 6.99 -28.52
CA GLY A 15 -9.37 8.18 -27.68
C GLY A 15 -10.35 8.24 -26.51
N THR A 16 -10.43 9.40 -25.87
CA THR A 16 -11.39 9.68 -24.79
C THR A 16 -12.48 10.63 -25.26
N GLU A 17 -13.62 10.63 -24.58
CA GLU A 17 -14.66 11.64 -24.75
C GLU A 17 -14.14 13.05 -24.46
N LYS A 18 -14.77 14.09 -25.03
CA LYS A 18 -14.36 15.49 -24.81
C LYS A 18 -14.53 15.95 -23.37
N LYS A 19 -15.48 15.34 -22.67
CA LYS A 19 -15.80 15.59 -21.26
C LYS A 19 -15.04 14.67 -20.31
N ALA A 20 -14.09 13.87 -20.80
CA ALA A 20 -13.29 12.99 -19.96
C ALA A 20 -12.19 13.77 -19.24
N ASP A 21 -12.06 13.56 -17.93
CA ASP A 21 -10.99 14.16 -17.14
C ASP A 21 -9.75 13.26 -17.15
N GLN A 22 -8.90 13.45 -18.15
CA GLN A 22 -7.64 12.71 -18.27
C GLN A 22 -6.63 13.06 -17.17
N LYS A 23 -6.80 14.17 -16.43
CA LYS A 23 -5.86 14.58 -15.39
C LYS A 23 -5.94 13.68 -14.16
N GLN A 24 -7.07 13.01 -13.98
CA GLN A 24 -7.29 12.07 -12.86
C GLN A 24 -6.68 10.68 -13.10
N ILE A 25 -6.03 10.45 -14.25
CA ILE A 25 -5.61 9.11 -14.70
C ILE A 25 -4.11 9.08 -14.94
N ASN A 26 -3.44 8.03 -14.46
CA ASN A 26 -2.05 7.79 -14.78
C ASN A 26 -1.90 7.18 -16.19
N LEU A 27 -1.81 8.04 -17.20
CA LEU A 27 -1.62 7.67 -18.61
C LEU A 27 -0.32 6.88 -18.87
N ALA A 28 0.68 7.00 -17.99
CA ALA A 28 1.98 6.33 -18.12
C ALA A 28 2.01 4.94 -17.48
N ALA A 29 0.96 4.54 -16.76
CA ALA A 29 0.88 3.24 -16.09
C ALA A 29 0.95 2.09 -17.09
N VAL A 30 1.71 1.05 -16.75
CA VAL A 30 1.84 -0.18 -17.55
C VAL A 30 0.59 -1.02 -17.36
N LEU A 31 0.05 -1.55 -18.46
CA LEU A 31 -1.12 -2.41 -18.41
C LEU A 31 -0.77 -3.82 -17.95
N GLN A 32 -1.72 -4.44 -17.27
CA GLN A 32 -1.67 -5.85 -16.88
C GLN A 32 -2.93 -6.54 -17.37
N ASP A 33 -2.82 -7.85 -17.64
CA ASP A 33 -3.99 -8.64 -18.00
C ASP A 33 -5.04 -8.61 -16.87
N GLY A 34 -6.32 -8.46 -17.25
CA GLY A 34 -7.43 -8.28 -16.31
C GLY A 34 -7.54 -6.89 -15.66
N MET A 35 -6.69 -5.93 -16.01
CA MET A 35 -6.76 -4.56 -15.48
C MET A 35 -7.97 -3.79 -16.03
N VAL A 36 -8.69 -3.09 -15.14
CA VAL A 36 -9.77 -2.16 -15.51
C VAL A 36 -9.21 -0.74 -15.51
N VAL A 37 -9.38 -0.05 -16.63
CA VAL A 37 -9.02 1.38 -16.78
C VAL A 37 -10.31 2.19 -16.78
N TYR A 38 -10.52 2.98 -15.72
CA TYR A 38 -11.67 3.87 -15.60
C TYR A 38 -11.34 5.30 -16.04
N ILE A 39 -12.21 5.91 -16.83
CA ILE A 39 -12.06 7.28 -17.33
C ILE A 39 -13.21 8.15 -16.77
N PRO A 40 -12.97 8.96 -15.72
CA PRO A 40 -14.01 9.83 -15.15
C PRO A 40 -14.39 10.97 -16.10
N PHE A 41 -15.59 11.52 -15.92
CA PHE A 41 -15.97 12.78 -16.56
C PHE A 41 -15.46 14.01 -15.77
N GLU A 42 -15.36 15.17 -16.43
CA GLU A 42 -15.03 16.43 -15.78
C GLU A 42 -16.07 16.78 -14.71
N GLY A 43 -15.60 17.00 -13.47
CA GLY A 43 -16.47 17.24 -12.31
C GLY A 43 -17.03 15.97 -11.67
N GLU A 44 -16.66 14.78 -12.19
CA GLU A 44 -16.89 13.51 -11.51
C GLU A 44 -15.73 13.24 -10.56
N GLU A 45 -16.06 13.02 -9.28
CA GLU A 45 -15.12 12.47 -8.31
C GLU A 45 -14.90 11.00 -8.66
N ALA A 46 -13.73 10.67 -9.21
CA ALA A 46 -13.42 9.28 -9.52
C ALA A 46 -13.56 8.44 -8.25
N ALA A 47 -14.40 7.40 -8.30
CA ALA A 47 -14.49 6.45 -7.20
C ALA A 47 -13.09 5.86 -6.95
N ASP A 48 -12.59 6.07 -5.73
CA ASP A 48 -11.26 5.70 -5.22
C ASP A 48 -10.88 4.22 -5.49
N SER A 49 -11.88 3.41 -5.83
CA SER A 49 -11.79 1.98 -6.15
C SER A 49 -11.13 1.65 -7.49
N PHE A 50 -11.11 2.56 -8.47
CA PHE A 50 -10.59 2.25 -9.82
C PHE A 50 -9.22 2.84 -10.12
N SER A 51 -8.86 3.96 -9.48
CA SER A 51 -7.54 4.60 -9.60
C SER A 51 -6.41 3.76 -8.97
N LYS A 52 -6.78 2.73 -8.20
CA LYS A 52 -5.86 1.83 -7.49
C LYS A 52 -5.64 0.48 -8.20
N ALA A 53 -6.22 0.27 -9.39
CA ALA A 53 -6.13 -1.01 -10.12
C ALA A 53 -4.72 -1.34 -10.68
N GLY A 54 -3.73 -0.46 -10.49
CA GLY A 54 -2.30 -0.74 -10.70
C GLY A 54 -1.54 -1.17 -9.44
N SER A 55 -2.16 -1.04 -8.27
CA SER A 55 -1.69 -1.69 -7.05
C SER A 55 -2.38 -3.04 -6.99
N ARG A 56 -1.77 -4.07 -7.60
CA ARG A 56 -1.94 -5.40 -7.03
C ARG A 56 -1.62 -5.24 -5.55
N ALA A 57 -2.64 -5.36 -4.70
CA ALA A 57 -2.47 -5.72 -3.31
C ALA A 57 -1.94 -7.16 -3.27
N ASP A 58 -0.74 -7.36 -3.82
CA ASP A 58 0.08 -8.53 -3.59
C ASP A 58 0.87 -8.20 -2.34
N GLY A 59 0.40 -8.77 -1.23
CA GLY A 59 0.78 -8.38 0.11
C GLY A 59 -0.24 -7.43 0.69
N ALA A 60 -1.05 -7.95 1.63
CA ALA A 60 -1.44 -7.14 2.77
C ALA A 60 -0.18 -6.35 3.16
N SER A 61 -0.25 -5.02 3.12
CA SER A 61 0.73 -4.21 3.82
C SER A 61 0.65 -4.68 5.26
N VAL A 62 1.50 -5.63 5.61
CA VAL A 62 1.92 -5.82 6.98
C VAL A 62 2.47 -4.45 7.30
N ASP A 63 1.69 -3.65 8.01
CA ASP A 63 2.12 -2.34 8.45
C ASP A 63 3.48 -2.57 9.09
N ILE A 64 4.51 -2.03 8.45
CA ILE A 64 5.89 -2.26 8.90
C ILE A 64 6.03 -1.44 10.17
N VAL A 65 5.76 -2.09 11.30
CA VAL A 65 5.82 -1.46 12.61
C VAL A 65 7.27 -1.41 13.05
N ASN A 66 7.75 -0.22 13.37
CA ASN A 66 9.09 -0.03 13.91
C ASN A 66 9.09 -0.34 15.43
N ILE A 67 9.58 -1.52 15.81
CA ILE A 67 9.59 -1.99 17.21
C ILE A 67 10.35 -1.08 18.19
N ASN A 68 11.31 -0.28 17.71
CA ASN A 68 12.09 0.62 18.55
C ASN A 68 11.32 1.90 18.91
N THR A 69 10.31 2.28 18.12
CA THR A 69 9.56 3.53 18.32
C THR A 69 8.06 3.34 18.45
N ALA A 70 7.54 2.16 18.12
CA ALA A 70 6.12 1.85 18.15
C ALA A 70 5.54 1.98 19.56
N SER A 71 4.29 2.44 19.61
CA SER A 71 3.41 2.41 20.78
C SER A 71 2.87 0.99 21.02
N SER A 72 2.30 0.76 22.22
CA SER A 72 1.68 -0.53 22.55
C SER A 72 0.56 -0.90 21.57
N GLU A 73 -0.23 0.09 21.14
CA GLU A 73 -1.33 -0.11 20.18
C GLU A 73 -0.80 -0.53 18.80
N GLU A 74 0.27 0.10 18.32
CA GLU A 74 0.91 -0.24 17.05
C GLU A 74 1.57 -1.63 17.08
N LEU A 75 2.17 -2.02 18.20
CA LEU A 75 2.72 -3.37 18.37
C LEU A 75 1.62 -4.43 18.37
N GLN A 76 0.46 -4.14 18.98
CA GLN A 76 -0.69 -5.05 19.01
C GLN A 76 -1.37 -5.23 17.64
N ALA A 77 -1.12 -4.31 16.68
CA ALA A 77 -1.59 -4.48 15.31
C ALA A 77 -0.84 -5.62 14.58
N ILE A 78 0.31 -6.07 15.11
CA ILE A 78 1.08 -7.16 14.54
C ILE A 78 0.39 -8.50 14.86
N PRO A 79 0.06 -9.32 13.84
CA PRO A 79 -0.55 -10.63 14.07
C PRO A 79 0.28 -11.50 15.02
N GLY A 80 -0.34 -11.94 16.12
CA GLY A 80 0.33 -12.76 17.15
C GLY A 80 0.99 -11.97 18.28
N ILE A 81 0.93 -10.63 18.25
CA ILE A 81 1.32 -9.77 19.38
C ILE A 81 0.06 -9.27 20.08
N GLY A 82 -0.13 -9.71 21.33
CA GLY A 82 -1.20 -9.22 22.21
C GLY A 82 -0.69 -8.18 23.21
N PRO A 83 -1.57 -7.63 24.07
CA PRO A 83 -1.23 -6.58 25.04
C PRO A 83 -0.01 -6.91 25.90
N SER A 84 0.04 -8.11 26.46
CA SER A 84 1.16 -8.56 27.32
C SER A 84 2.49 -8.60 26.57
N LYS A 85 2.49 -8.98 25.29
CA LYS A 85 3.71 -9.08 24.50
C LYS A 85 4.18 -7.71 23.99
N ALA A 86 3.23 -6.81 23.71
CA ALA A 86 3.52 -5.43 23.39
C ALA A 86 4.17 -4.68 24.58
N GLU A 87 3.66 -4.90 25.80
CA GLU A 87 4.27 -4.35 27.02
C GLU A 87 5.69 -4.87 27.24
N ALA A 88 5.90 -6.18 27.11
CA ALA A 88 7.22 -6.79 27.27
C ALA A 88 8.26 -6.25 26.25
N VAL A 89 7.83 -5.94 25.01
CA VAL A 89 8.71 -5.32 23.99
C VAL A 89 9.13 -3.91 24.41
N ILE A 90 8.21 -3.13 25.00
CA ILE A 90 8.49 -1.77 25.47
C ILE A 90 9.43 -1.80 26.69
N GLU A 91 9.16 -2.66 27.65
CA GLU A 91 10.00 -2.83 28.84
C GLU A 91 11.41 -3.28 28.45
N TYR A 92 11.53 -4.27 27.56
CA TYR A 92 12.82 -4.76 27.10
C TYR A 92 13.67 -3.65 26.46
N ARG A 93 13.09 -2.80 25.61
CA ARG A 93 13.85 -1.71 24.96
C ARG A 93 14.20 -0.56 25.92
N GLU A 94 13.43 -0.38 26.99
CA GLU A 94 13.73 0.60 28.04
C GLU A 94 14.87 0.14 28.95
N GLU A 95 14.92 -1.16 29.28
CA GLU A 95 15.95 -1.73 30.15
C GLU A 95 17.26 -2.07 29.42
N ASN A 96 17.16 -2.66 28.22
CA ASN A 96 18.31 -3.21 27.48
C ASN A 96 18.77 -2.30 26.34
N GLY A 97 17.98 -1.27 26.02
CA GLY A 97 18.21 -0.40 24.87
C GLY A 97 17.56 -0.92 23.58
N PRO A 98 17.76 -0.22 22.45
CA PRO A 98 17.07 -0.52 21.19
C PRO A 98 17.45 -1.88 20.61
N PHE A 99 16.50 -2.52 19.91
CA PHE A 99 16.72 -3.72 19.12
C PHE A 99 17.63 -3.41 17.92
N HIS A 100 18.69 -4.19 17.74
CA HIS A 100 19.65 -4.03 16.65
C HIS A 100 19.39 -5.02 15.52
N THR A 101 18.89 -6.21 15.85
CA THR A 101 18.53 -7.28 14.91
C THR A 101 17.09 -7.73 15.14
N VAL A 102 16.52 -8.41 14.15
CA VAL A 102 15.14 -8.91 14.24
C VAL A 102 15.06 -10.05 15.25
N GLU A 103 16.14 -10.82 15.37
CA GLU A 103 16.30 -11.94 16.28
C GLU A 103 16.28 -11.51 17.75
N ASP A 104 16.68 -10.26 18.05
CA ASP A 104 16.68 -9.71 19.41
C ASP A 104 15.27 -9.72 20.04
N ILE A 105 14.20 -9.74 19.23
CA ILE A 105 12.81 -9.83 19.72
C ILE A 105 12.53 -11.15 20.44
N THR A 106 13.34 -12.19 20.21
CA THR A 106 13.20 -13.49 20.89
C THR A 106 13.65 -13.44 22.35
N ASN A 107 14.38 -12.41 22.77
CA ASN A 107 14.76 -12.19 24.16
C ASN A 107 13.61 -11.62 25.01
N VAL A 108 12.53 -11.16 24.36
CA VAL A 108 11.32 -10.68 25.02
C VAL A 108 10.46 -11.88 25.46
N SER A 109 10.30 -12.06 26.77
CA SER A 109 9.61 -13.21 27.38
C SER A 109 8.24 -12.85 27.94
#